data_AF-A0A930ZIJ0-F1
#
_entry.id   AF-A0A930ZIJ0-F1
#
_cell.length_a   1.000
_cell.length_b   1.000
_cell.length_c   1.000
_cell.angle_alpha   90.00
_cell.angle_beta   90.00
_cell.angle_gamma   90.00
#
_symmetry.space_group_name_H-M   'P 1'
#
loop_
_entity.id
_entity.type
_entity.pdbx_description
1 polymer ?
#
loop_
_entity_poly.entity_id
_entity_poly.type
_entity_poly.pdbx_seq_one_letter_code
_entity_poly.pdbx_strand_id
1 'polypeptide(L)' 'MLEYTGQSTLIAIGPVSGRRYRFEGSGARLSIDPRDRVGLASIPKLRPVE' A
#
# COMPACT_ATOMS: atom_id res chain seq x y z
N MET A 1 -2.43 -6.17 6.64
CA MET A 1 -1.40 -5.30 5.99
C MET A 1 -1.75 -5.11 4.50
N LEU A 2 -0.97 -4.33 3.74
CA LEU A 2 -0.99 -4.39 2.27
C LEU A 2 0.34 -4.95 1.76
N GLU A 3 0.27 -5.84 0.78
CA GLU A 3 1.42 -6.35 0.01
C GLU A 3 1.42 -5.71 -1.38
N TYR A 4 2.60 -5.27 -1.83
CA TYR A 4 2.81 -4.78 -3.17
C TYR A 4 3.41 -5.87 -4.07
N THR A 5 2.78 -6.15 -5.19
CA THR A 5 3.18 -7.20 -6.13
C THR A 5 3.79 -6.66 -7.43
N GLY A 6 4.17 -5.38 -7.47
CA GLY A 6 4.85 -4.79 -8.62
C GLY A 6 6.37 -4.88 -8.51
N GLN A 7 7.05 -4.81 -9.65
CA GLN A 7 8.51 -5.00 -9.72
C GLN A 7 9.31 -3.75 -9.33
N SER A 8 8.68 -2.58 -9.26
CA SER A 8 9.34 -1.29 -9.00
C SER A 8 8.96 -0.73 -7.63
N THR A 9 9.68 0.26 -7.12
CA THR A 9 9.24 0.95 -5.91
C THR A 9 7.90 1.67 -6.14
N LEU A 10 6.93 1.48 -5.24
CA LEU A 10 5.67 2.22 -5.22
C LEU A 10 5.65 3.17 -4.02
N ILE A 11 5.28 4.43 -4.26
CA ILE A 11 5.00 5.41 -3.21
C ILE A 11 3.53 5.79 -3.31
N ALA A 12 2.77 5.56 -2.24
CA ALA A 12 1.37 5.94 -2.14
C ALA A 12 1.16 6.89 -0.96
N ILE A 13 0.25 7.85 -1.13
CA ILE A 13 -0.19 8.73 -0.05
C ILE A 13 -1.55 8.26 0.44
N GLY A 14 -1.69 8.07 1.75
CA GLY A 14 -2.94 7.75 2.40
C GLY A 14 -3.96 8.86 2.17
N PRO A 15 -5.12 8.58 1.53
CA PRO A 15 -6.09 9.62 1.20
C PRO A 15 -6.77 10.24 2.43
N VAL A 16 -6.76 9.55 3.58
CA VAL A 16 -7.38 10.03 4.82
C VAL A 16 -6.33 10.57 5.79
N SER A 17 -5.25 9.80 6.02
CA SER A 17 -4.24 10.17 7.01
C SER A 17 -3.14 11.09 6.49
N GLY A 18 -2.99 11.21 5.16
CA GLY A 18 -1.87 11.91 4.52
C GLY A 18 -0.52 11.18 4.65
N ARG A 19 -0.49 9.98 5.24
CA ARG A 19 0.75 9.22 5.44
C ARG A 19 1.35 8.76 4.13
N ARG A 20 2.68 8.79 4.04
CA ARG A 20 3.43 8.30 2.88
C ARG A 20 3.83 6.84 3.12
N TYR A 21 3.35 5.95 2.26
CA TYR A 21 3.66 4.53 2.28
C TYR A 21 4.61 4.21 1.12
N ARG A 22 5.79 3.66 1.42
CA ARG A 22 6.82 3.31 0.43
C ARG A 22 7.02 1.80 0.38
N PHE A 23 6.59 1.17 -0.69
CA PHE A 23 6.80 -0.24 -0.98
C PHE A 23 8.07 -0.40 -1.81
N GLU A 24 9.06 -1.14 -1.31
CA GLU A 24 10.38 -1.23 -1.96
C GLU A 24 10.37 -2.03 -3.27
N GLY A 25 9.37 -2.90 -3.44
CA GLY A 25 9.21 -3.72 -4.65
C GLY A 25 8.31 -4.93 -4.37
N SER A 26 8.42 -5.95 -5.20
CA SER A 26 7.54 -7.12 -5.16
C SER A 26 7.66 -7.86 -3.84
N GLY A 27 6.54 -8.18 -3.20
CA GLY A 27 6.47 -8.82 -1.90
C GLY A 27 6.64 -7.86 -0.71
N ALA A 28 6.82 -6.56 -0.95
CA ALA A 28 6.91 -5.59 0.14
C ALA A 28 5.57 -5.48 0.88
N ARG A 29 5.61 -5.66 2.21
CA ARG A 29 4.44 -5.62 3.08
C ARG A 29 4.53 -4.44 4.03
N LEU A 30 3.46 -3.67 4.12
CA LEU A 30 3.38 -2.53 5.04
C LEU A 30 2.11 -2.58 5.88
N SER A 31 2.26 -2.19 7.14
CA SER A 31 1.12 -1.84 8.00
C SER A 31 0.58 -0.49 7.55
N ILE A 32 -0.69 -0.49 7.15
CA ILE A 32 -1.41 0.67 6.64
C ILE A 32 -2.43 1.10 7.70
N ASP A 33 -2.64 2.42 7.83
CA ASP A 33 -3.74 2.94 8.64
C ASP A 33 -5.09 2.37 8.14
N PRO A 34 -5.95 1.80 9.01
CA PRO A 34 -7.22 1.22 8.60
C PRO A 34 -8.09 2.16 7.76
N ARG A 35 -7.99 3.48 7.98
CA ARG A 35 -8.75 4.50 7.26
C ARG A 35 -8.29 4.67 5.82
N ASP A 36 -7.01 4.45 5.54
CA ASP A 36 -6.45 4.56 4.18
C ASP A 36 -6.61 3.25 3.38
N ARG A 37 -6.88 2.13 4.07
CA ARG A 37 -6.85 0.78 3.47
C ARG A 37 -7.77 0.64 2.27
N VAL A 38 -8.98 1.19 2.35
CA VAL A 38 -9.97 1.11 1.24
C VAL A 38 -9.49 1.88 0.02
N GLY A 39 -8.96 3.09 0.21
CA GLY A 39 -8.45 3.90 -0.91
C GLY A 39 -7.18 3.32 -1.54
N LEU A 40 -6.26 2.79 -0.72
CA LEU A 40 -5.03 2.16 -1.21
C LEU A 40 -5.27 0.78 -1.84
N ALA A 41 -6.31 0.05 -1.43
CA ALA A 41 -6.67 -1.24 -2.04
C ALA A 41 -7.15 -1.10 -3.50
N SER A 42 -7.58 0.09 -3.93
CA SER A 42 -7.91 0.37 -5.33
C SER A 42 -6.69 0.54 -6.23
N ILE A 43 -5.47 0.66 -5.66
CA ILE A 43 -4.25 0.81 -6.44
C ILE A 43 -3.89 -0.55 -7.08
N PRO A 44 -3.65 -0.59 -8.41
CA PRO A 44 -3.23 -1.81 -9.07
C PRO A 44 -1.97 -2.39 -8.43
N LYS A 45 -1.91 -3.71 -8.28
CA LYS A 45 -0.79 -4.46 -7.67
C LYS A 45 -0.61 -4.24 -6.16
N LEU A 46 -1.53 -3.55 -5.47
CA LEU A 46 -1.64 -3.63 -4.02
C LEU A 46 -2.72 -4.64 -3.64
N ARG A 47 -2.39 -5.52 -2.69
CA ARG A 47 -3.29 -6.58 -2.24
C ARG A 47 -3.38 -6.58 -0.71
N PRO A 48 -4.59 -6.72 -0.14
CA PRO A 48 -4.71 -6.98 1.28
C PRO A 48 -4.12 -8.35 1.61
N VAL A 49 -3.29 -8.39 2.64
CA VAL A 49 -2.81 -9.63 3.26
C VAL A 49 -3.24 -9.61 4.73
N GLU A 50 -3.70 -10.75 5.23
CA GLU A 50 -4.04 -10.96 6.63
C GLU A 50 -2.81 -10.79 7.54
#